data_AF-A0A4Q4DRT4-F1
#
_entry.id   AF-A0A4Q4DRT4-F1
#
_cell.length_a   1.000
_cell.length_b   1.000
_cell.length_c   1.000
_cell.angle_alpha   90.00
_cell.angle_beta   90.00
_cell.angle_gamma   90.00
#
_symmetry.space_group_name_H-M   'P 1'
#
loop_
_entity.id
_entity.type
_entity.pdbx_description
1 polymer ?
#
loop_
_entity_poly.entity_id
_entity_poly.type
_entity_poly.pdbx_seq_one_letter_code
_entity_poly.pdbx_strand_id
1 'polypeptide(L)'
;MGLGALYEHELDAHGVGAVMLTHKWQPTDLLAPHSDIDVRVLIPQAPADWEEWNHRLAAAHTAAVGRELAHRRLLEHPPGFAFTVAEADGRLVTAPELATWSLISGSARDFQRWKSRAQMAPWCEVDERFYRGILQARLGGRYRLAADSTDNVVEDIAAYQRHCVAWHYLAPCWFAAAALATRTRCPGKTAALTQWRPDGLDGYAELFLRHAEDRLEARPQSPQQLLRAAHVALEAAMRRVPDSDDPAGRGEDHARTDWSMTAGMLRVRVARWLYYLDPPPGVATDYLIRREAKELRAATRTLTALAADEGTSAQRLAAQMAALVPTGPTTVGTLRATLARWHRQKSTVQDFLSHTPGDVHP
;
A
#
# COMPACT_ATOMS: atom_id res chain seq x y z
N MET A 1 18.38 -4.45 18.22
CA MET A 1 17.14 -3.67 18.11
C MET A 1 16.35 -4.25 16.95
N GLY A 2 15.03 -4.49 17.08
CA GLY A 2 14.23 -4.99 15.95
C GLY A 2 14.09 -3.94 14.85
N LEU A 3 13.83 -4.35 13.60
CA LEU A 3 13.76 -3.44 12.44
C LEU A 3 12.73 -2.30 12.63
N GLY A 4 11.58 -2.58 13.25
CA GLY A 4 10.58 -1.55 13.55
C GLY A 4 11.09 -0.47 14.51
N ALA A 5 11.76 -0.87 15.58
CA ALA A 5 12.35 0.06 16.55
C ALA A 5 13.55 0.82 15.97
N LEU A 6 14.32 0.19 15.08
CA LEU A 6 15.34 0.89 14.30
C LEU A 6 14.72 1.98 13.43
N TYR A 7 13.65 1.64 12.71
CA TYR A 7 13.00 2.57 11.81
C TYR A 7 12.39 3.76 12.57
N GLU A 8 11.72 3.49 13.70
CA GLU A 8 11.24 4.53 14.62
C GLU A 8 12.38 5.45 15.09
N HIS A 9 13.50 4.87 15.53
CA HIS A 9 14.66 5.64 15.97
C HIS A 9 15.19 6.59 14.87
N GLU A 10 15.29 6.11 13.63
CA GLU A 10 15.74 6.96 12.50
C GLU A 10 14.71 8.06 12.18
N LEU A 11 13.40 7.76 12.24
CA LEU A 11 12.37 8.79 12.03
C LEU A 11 12.43 9.89 13.10
N ASP A 12 12.69 9.52 14.35
CA ASP A 12 12.85 10.47 15.46
C ASP A 12 14.14 11.29 15.32
N ALA A 13 15.27 10.64 15.01
CA ALA A 13 16.56 11.29 14.82
C ALA A 13 16.55 12.35 13.71
N HIS A 14 15.71 12.14 12.69
CA HIS A 14 15.53 13.06 11.57
C HIS A 14 14.32 14.01 11.73
N GLY A 15 13.62 13.99 12.87
CA GLY A 15 12.55 14.94 13.17
C GLY A 15 11.33 14.83 12.26
N VAL A 16 10.95 13.59 11.90
CA VAL A 16 9.73 13.30 11.10
C VAL A 16 8.46 13.47 11.96
N GLY A 17 8.56 13.29 13.28
CA GLY A 17 7.42 13.49 14.20
C GLY A 17 6.31 12.45 14.05
N ALA A 18 6.68 11.21 13.72
CA ALA A 18 5.74 10.09 13.72
C ALA A 18 5.30 9.77 15.16
N VAL A 19 4.00 9.59 15.38
CA VAL A 19 3.45 9.19 16.70
C VAL A 19 2.97 7.75 16.73
N MET A 20 2.83 7.14 15.55
CA MET A 20 2.55 5.72 15.41
C MET A 20 3.03 5.22 14.05
N LEU A 21 3.59 4.01 14.07
CA LEU A 21 3.98 3.28 12.88
C LEU A 21 3.16 2.00 12.80
N THR A 22 2.67 1.69 11.60
CA THR A 22 2.02 0.41 11.32
C THR A 22 2.60 -0.19 10.06
N HIS A 23 2.50 -1.51 9.89
CA HIS A 23 2.70 -2.15 8.60
C HIS A 23 1.35 -2.58 8.01
N LYS A 24 1.25 -2.55 6.68
CA LYS A 24 0.19 -3.26 5.96
C LYS A 24 0.46 -4.77 6.10
N TRP A 25 -0.61 -5.53 6.35
CA TRP A 25 -0.64 -6.98 6.66
C TRP A 25 -0.35 -7.34 8.11
N GLN A 26 -0.75 -8.55 8.53
CA GLN A 26 -0.46 -9.09 9.86
C GLN A 26 0.99 -9.59 9.95
N PRO A 27 1.61 -9.69 11.14
CA PRO A 27 2.99 -10.18 11.25
C PRO A 27 3.19 -11.58 10.63
N THR A 28 2.18 -12.44 10.69
CA THR A 28 2.18 -13.77 10.05
C THR A 28 2.22 -13.73 8.52
N ASP A 29 1.91 -12.59 7.91
CA ASP A 29 1.97 -12.38 6.46
C ASP A 29 3.29 -11.75 6.00
N LEU A 30 4.15 -11.32 6.93
CA LEU A 30 5.44 -10.69 6.68
C LEU A 30 6.56 -11.75 6.79
N LEU A 31 6.80 -12.46 5.70
CA LEU A 31 7.73 -13.58 5.68
C LEU A 31 9.15 -13.10 5.36
N ALA A 32 9.96 -12.92 6.38
CA ALA A 32 11.38 -12.65 6.22
C ALA A 32 12.10 -13.86 5.58
N PRO A 33 13.13 -13.64 4.75
CA PRO A 33 13.70 -12.35 4.34
C PRO A 33 13.03 -11.74 3.09
N HIS A 34 11.94 -12.33 2.60
CA HIS A 34 11.42 -12.07 1.25
C HIS A 34 10.35 -10.96 1.19
N SER A 35 9.53 -10.80 2.21
CA SER A 35 8.52 -9.74 2.27
C SER A 35 9.16 -8.38 2.57
N ASP A 36 8.77 -7.37 1.80
CA ASP A 36 8.98 -5.97 2.17
C ASP A 36 7.97 -5.53 3.23
N ILE A 37 8.34 -4.51 4.00
CA ILE A 37 7.51 -3.90 5.03
C ILE A 37 6.88 -2.64 4.47
N ASP A 38 5.59 -2.71 4.19
CA ASP A 38 4.81 -1.57 3.69
C ASP A 38 4.30 -0.72 4.87
N VAL A 39 5.09 0.27 5.27
CA VAL A 39 4.83 1.12 6.45
C VAL A 39 3.73 2.16 6.18
N ARG A 40 2.94 2.47 7.22
CA ARG A 40 2.09 3.66 7.30
C ARG A 40 2.58 4.51 8.46
N VAL A 41 2.64 5.82 8.24
CA VAL A 41 3.05 6.78 9.27
C VAL A 41 1.83 7.56 9.74
N LEU A 42 1.65 7.62 11.05
CA LEU A 42 0.66 8.48 11.68
C LEU A 42 1.40 9.67 12.31
N ILE A 43 0.96 10.87 11.98
CA ILE A 43 1.48 12.13 12.52
C ILE A 43 0.39 12.86 13.32
N PRO A 44 0.73 13.69 14.31
CA PRO A 44 -0.27 14.35 15.14
C PRO A 44 -1.14 15.32 14.32
N GLN A 45 -0.52 16.04 13.39
CA GLN A 45 -1.15 17.05 12.54
C GLN A 45 -0.36 17.20 11.23
N ALA A 46 -0.94 17.83 10.21
CA ALA A 46 -0.22 18.16 8.99
C ALA A 46 0.98 19.08 9.31
N PRO A 47 2.19 18.82 8.76
CA PRO A 47 3.31 19.72 8.90
C PRO A 47 3.03 21.01 8.13
N ALA A 48 3.64 22.11 8.59
CA ALA A 48 3.58 23.39 7.88
C ALA A 48 4.22 23.30 6.48
N ASP A 49 5.21 22.42 6.30
CA ASP A 49 5.84 22.18 5.02
C ASP A 49 6.02 20.68 4.72
N TRP A 50 5.16 20.16 3.85
CA TRP A 50 5.24 18.79 3.37
C TRP A 50 6.53 18.49 2.59
N GLU A 51 7.10 19.48 1.89
CA GLU A 51 8.34 19.27 1.12
C GLU A 51 9.50 19.00 2.07
N GLU A 52 9.68 19.86 3.09
CA GLU A 52 10.70 19.69 4.11
C GLU A 52 10.51 18.37 4.89
N TRP A 53 9.27 18.07 5.30
CA TRP A 53 8.93 16.83 5.98
C TRP A 53 9.32 15.59 5.18
N ASN A 54 9.10 15.61 3.86
CA ASN A 54 9.50 14.51 2.98
C ASN A 54 11.02 14.37 2.81
N HIS A 55 11.78 15.47 2.83
CA HIS A 55 13.24 15.39 2.81
C HIS A 55 13.77 14.69 4.08
N ARG A 56 13.19 15.00 5.24
CA ARG A 56 13.49 14.34 6.51
C ARG A 56 13.12 12.85 6.47
N LEU A 57 11.94 12.53 5.95
CA LEU A 57 11.49 11.13 5.80
C LEU A 57 12.39 10.34 4.85
N ALA A 58 12.81 10.93 3.72
CA ALA A 58 13.76 10.28 2.80
C ALA A 58 15.10 10.02 3.49
N ALA A 59 15.65 11.02 4.20
CA ALA A 59 16.91 10.87 4.92
C ALA A 59 16.85 9.77 5.98
N ALA A 60 15.79 9.74 6.80
CA ALA A 60 15.57 8.69 7.80
C ALA A 60 15.47 7.30 7.17
N HIS A 61 14.77 7.19 6.04
CA HIS A 61 14.63 5.93 5.34
C HIS A 61 15.95 5.44 4.73
N THR A 62 16.69 6.32 4.07
CA THR A 62 18.04 6.04 3.54
C THR A 62 18.99 5.61 4.66
N ALA A 63 18.93 6.26 5.83
CA ALA A 63 19.73 5.89 7.00
C ALA A 63 19.40 4.47 7.48
N ALA A 64 18.10 4.15 7.65
CA ALA A 64 17.65 2.83 8.09
C ALA A 64 18.04 1.71 7.11
N VAL A 65 17.85 1.93 5.81
CA VAL A 65 18.26 0.99 4.73
C VAL A 65 19.77 0.80 4.72
N GLY A 66 20.54 1.85 4.97
CA GLY A 66 22.01 1.82 4.99
C GLY A 66 22.63 1.05 6.15
N ARG A 67 21.85 0.67 7.19
CA ARG A 67 22.38 -0.02 8.38
C ARG A 67 22.80 -1.46 8.12
N GLU A 68 21.99 -2.22 7.37
CA GLU A 68 22.22 -3.65 7.14
C GLU A 68 21.79 -4.06 5.73
N LEU A 69 22.52 -5.02 5.14
CA LEU A 69 22.27 -5.49 3.78
C LEU A 69 20.85 -6.06 3.60
N ALA A 70 20.32 -6.75 4.61
CA ALA A 70 18.97 -7.31 4.59
C ALA A 70 17.87 -6.23 4.54
N HIS A 71 18.15 -5.01 5.02
CA HIS A 71 17.16 -3.93 5.02
C HIS A 71 16.83 -3.44 3.60
N ARG A 72 17.69 -3.68 2.61
CA ARG A 72 17.43 -3.28 1.22
C ARG A 72 16.16 -3.93 0.66
N ARG A 73 15.86 -5.17 1.06
CA ARG A 73 14.62 -5.86 0.70
C ARG A 73 13.48 -5.54 1.66
N LEU A 74 13.76 -5.58 2.97
CA LEU A 74 12.72 -5.38 3.99
C LEU A 74 12.17 -3.95 3.99
N LEU A 75 12.99 -2.96 3.69
CA LEU A 75 12.64 -1.55 3.56
C LEU A 75 12.81 -1.09 2.10
N GLU A 76 12.32 -1.89 1.14
CA GLU A 76 12.40 -1.58 -0.29
C GLU A 76 11.78 -0.21 -0.64
N HIS A 77 10.80 0.22 0.15
CA HIS A 77 10.04 1.44 -0.07
C HIS A 77 9.95 2.29 1.19
N PRO A 78 10.05 3.63 1.07
CA PRO A 78 9.53 4.52 2.10
C PRO A 78 8.03 4.30 2.31
N PRO A 79 7.45 4.82 3.41
CA PRO A 79 6.06 4.59 3.77
C PRO A 79 5.09 4.77 2.59
N GLY A 80 4.06 3.93 2.54
CA GLY A 80 3.04 3.98 1.49
C GLY A 80 2.03 5.10 1.68
N PHE A 81 1.78 5.50 2.92
CA PHE A 81 0.86 6.57 3.28
C PHE A 81 1.32 7.30 4.54
N ALA A 82 0.95 8.58 4.64
CA ALA A 82 0.99 9.36 5.87
C ALA A 82 -0.42 9.90 6.20
N PHE A 83 -0.94 9.58 7.38
CA PHE A 83 -2.22 10.11 7.86
C PHE A 83 -2.02 10.88 9.15
N THR A 84 -2.91 11.83 9.41
CA THR A 84 -3.01 12.47 10.71
C THR A 84 -3.81 11.58 11.67
N VAL A 85 -3.57 11.73 12.98
CA VAL A 85 -4.39 11.07 14.02
C VAL A 85 -5.87 11.45 13.86
N ALA A 86 -6.15 12.71 13.53
CA ALA A 86 -7.50 13.21 13.31
C ALA A 86 -8.22 12.50 12.13
N GLU A 87 -7.51 12.18 11.04
CA GLU A 87 -8.08 11.41 9.92
C GLU A 87 -8.42 9.97 10.33
N ALA A 88 -7.56 9.32 11.11
CA ALA A 88 -7.83 7.97 11.62
C ALA A 88 -9.01 7.97 12.60
N ASP A 89 -9.07 8.95 13.50
CA ASP A 89 -10.18 9.10 14.45
C ASP A 89 -11.51 9.47 13.78
N GLY A 90 -11.44 10.32 12.75
CA GLY A 90 -12.56 10.79 11.94
C GLY A 90 -13.07 9.80 10.89
N ARG A 91 -12.52 8.58 10.84
CA ARG A 91 -12.90 7.51 9.88
C ARG A 91 -12.64 7.88 8.41
N LEU A 92 -11.62 8.70 8.16
CA LEU A 92 -11.22 9.12 6.81
C LEU A 92 -10.22 8.15 6.16
N VAL A 93 -9.66 7.22 6.93
CA VAL A 93 -8.93 6.05 6.41
C VAL A 93 -9.93 4.93 6.17
N THR A 94 -9.89 4.31 5.00
CA THR A 94 -10.88 3.29 4.63
C THR A 94 -10.80 2.09 5.58
N ALA A 95 -11.96 1.61 6.02
CA ALA A 95 -12.09 0.41 6.84
C ALA A 95 -11.33 -0.82 6.27
N PRO A 96 -11.41 -1.15 4.96
CA PRO A 96 -10.68 -2.29 4.42
C PRO A 96 -9.14 -2.10 4.42
N GLU A 97 -8.63 -0.86 4.34
CA GLU A 97 -7.19 -0.61 4.51
C GLU A 97 -6.79 -0.78 5.99
N LEU A 98 -7.49 -0.12 6.92
CA LEU A 98 -7.23 -0.21 8.37
C LEU A 98 -7.29 -1.64 8.90
N ALA A 99 -8.23 -2.46 8.40
CA ALA A 99 -8.39 -3.85 8.83
C ALA A 99 -7.14 -4.70 8.60
N THR A 100 -6.31 -4.33 7.62
CA THR A 100 -5.06 -5.05 7.30
C THR A 100 -3.87 -4.64 8.17
N TRP A 101 -3.96 -3.56 8.93
CA TRP A 101 -2.80 -3.02 9.64
C TRP A 101 -2.41 -3.86 10.84
N SER A 102 -1.14 -3.74 11.23
CA SER A 102 -0.62 -4.11 12.55
C SER A 102 0.31 -3.05 13.08
N LEU A 103 0.33 -2.92 14.40
CA LEU A 103 1.14 -1.94 15.10
C LEU A 103 2.63 -2.33 15.07
N ILE A 104 3.48 -1.37 14.69
CA ILE A 104 4.93 -1.42 14.89
C ILE A 104 5.27 -0.72 16.21
N SER A 105 4.82 0.53 16.35
CA SER A 105 5.06 1.38 17.53
C SER A 105 3.95 2.41 17.72
N GLY A 106 3.85 2.98 18.92
CA GLY A 106 2.82 3.97 19.30
C GLY A 106 1.70 3.41 20.18
N SER A 107 0.57 4.13 20.25
CA SER A 107 -0.55 3.81 21.14
C SER A 107 -1.34 2.57 20.70
N ALA A 108 -1.12 1.45 21.39
CA ALA A 108 -1.90 0.22 21.14
C ALA A 108 -3.41 0.42 21.39
N ARG A 109 -3.79 1.27 22.34
CA ARG A 109 -5.19 1.59 22.64
C ARG A 109 -5.87 2.26 21.45
N ASP A 110 -5.25 3.29 20.88
CA ASP A 110 -5.83 4.03 19.75
C ASP A 110 -5.87 3.15 18.51
N PHE A 111 -4.80 2.39 18.26
CA PHE A 111 -4.75 1.42 17.16
C PHE A 111 -5.88 0.39 17.25
N GLN A 112 -6.09 -0.23 18.41
CA GLN A 112 -7.17 -1.21 18.60
C GLN A 112 -8.55 -0.59 18.47
N ARG A 113 -8.72 0.67 18.92
CA ARG A 113 -9.96 1.43 18.70
C ARG A 113 -10.26 1.59 17.21
N TRP A 114 -9.29 2.01 16.41
CA TRP A 114 -9.45 2.16 14.95
C TRP A 114 -9.72 0.83 14.27
N LYS A 115 -8.93 -0.20 14.58
CA LYS A 115 -9.08 -1.55 14.00
C LYS A 115 -10.45 -2.15 14.33
N SER A 116 -10.91 -2.04 15.58
CA SER A 116 -12.24 -2.53 15.99
C SER A 116 -13.36 -1.80 15.25
N ARG A 117 -13.26 -0.47 15.12
CA ARG A 117 -14.23 0.32 14.34
C ARG A 117 -14.28 -0.12 12.88
N ALA A 118 -13.12 -0.32 12.25
CA ALA A 118 -13.02 -0.79 10.87
C ALA A 118 -13.61 -2.20 10.69
N GLN A 119 -13.41 -3.10 11.66
CA GLN A 119 -13.95 -4.45 11.61
C GLN A 119 -15.47 -4.49 11.85
N MET A 120 -16.00 -3.63 12.72
CA MET A 120 -17.44 -3.57 13.03
C MET A 120 -18.27 -2.73 12.04
N ALA A 121 -17.64 -1.91 11.20
CA ALA A 121 -18.36 -1.15 10.19
C ALA A 121 -19.11 -2.08 9.22
N PRO A 122 -20.32 -1.73 8.76
CA PRO A 122 -21.01 -2.53 7.75
C PRO A 122 -20.17 -2.60 6.47
N TRP A 123 -20.31 -3.69 5.73
CA TRP A 123 -19.73 -3.81 4.39
C TRP A 123 -20.38 -2.79 3.45
N CYS A 124 -19.58 -2.06 2.67
CA CYS A 124 -20.08 -1.06 1.72
C CYS A 124 -19.32 -1.09 0.37
N GLU A 125 -19.69 -0.19 -0.53
CA GLU A 125 -19.09 -0.06 -1.86
C GLU A 125 -17.58 0.24 -1.85
N VAL A 126 -17.11 0.93 -0.80
CA VAL A 126 -15.68 1.22 -0.61
C VAL A 126 -14.90 -0.08 -0.39
N ASP A 127 -15.48 -1.05 0.32
CA ASP A 127 -14.90 -2.39 0.46
C ASP A 127 -14.84 -3.09 -0.88
N GLU A 128 -15.94 -3.11 -1.63
CA GLU A 128 -15.98 -3.75 -2.94
C GLU A 128 -14.93 -3.17 -3.88
N ARG A 129 -14.84 -1.84 -3.97
CA ARG A 129 -13.85 -1.14 -4.79
C ARG A 129 -12.42 -1.45 -4.34
N PHE A 130 -12.16 -1.53 -3.04
CA PHE A 130 -10.83 -1.87 -2.51
C PHE A 130 -10.41 -3.28 -2.92
N TYR A 131 -11.24 -4.29 -2.63
CA TYR A 131 -10.89 -5.69 -2.90
C TYR A 131 -10.91 -6.00 -4.40
N ARG A 132 -11.87 -5.49 -5.17
CA ARG A 132 -11.86 -5.61 -6.63
C ARG A 132 -10.66 -4.89 -7.24
N GLY A 133 -10.23 -3.76 -6.67
CA GLY A 133 -9.00 -3.07 -7.07
C GLY A 133 -7.74 -3.93 -6.93
N ILE A 134 -7.64 -4.73 -5.86
CA ILE A 134 -6.55 -5.71 -5.68
C ILE A 134 -6.59 -6.76 -6.79
N LEU A 135 -7.76 -7.35 -7.05
CA LEU A 135 -7.94 -8.35 -8.11
C LEU A 135 -7.62 -7.79 -9.49
N GLN A 136 -8.14 -6.60 -9.83
CA GLN A 136 -7.88 -5.94 -11.10
C GLN A 136 -6.38 -5.68 -11.30
N ALA A 137 -5.68 -5.24 -10.26
CA ALA A 137 -4.25 -4.96 -10.32
C ALA A 137 -3.37 -6.19 -10.56
N ARG A 138 -3.82 -7.40 -10.17
CA ARG A 138 -3.05 -8.65 -10.30
C ARG A 138 -3.51 -9.54 -11.46
N LEU A 139 -4.82 -9.63 -11.70
CA LEU A 139 -5.42 -10.47 -12.74
C LEU A 139 -5.57 -9.73 -14.07
N GLY A 140 -6.04 -8.48 -14.03
CA GLY A 140 -6.23 -7.64 -15.22
C GLY A 140 -4.93 -7.29 -15.95
N GLY A 141 -3.77 -7.54 -15.31
CA GLY A 141 -2.43 -7.41 -15.88
C GLY A 141 -1.67 -8.72 -16.03
N ARG A 142 -2.35 -9.88 -15.98
CA ARG A 142 -1.84 -11.27 -16.08
C ARG A 142 -0.40 -11.41 -15.56
N TYR A 143 -0.29 -11.45 -14.24
CA TYR A 143 0.95 -11.61 -13.47
C TYR A 143 2.01 -12.45 -14.18
N ARG A 144 3.24 -11.93 -14.20
CA ARG A 144 4.43 -12.59 -14.74
C ARG A 144 5.49 -12.62 -13.64
N LEU A 145 5.95 -13.81 -13.27
CA LEU A 145 6.98 -13.97 -12.24
C LEU A 145 8.26 -13.17 -12.57
N ALA A 146 8.64 -13.10 -13.84
CA ALA A 146 9.80 -12.32 -14.29
C ALA A 146 9.65 -10.79 -14.11
N ALA A 147 8.45 -10.28 -13.76
CA ALA A 147 8.25 -8.87 -13.46
C ALA A 147 8.49 -8.53 -11.97
N ASP A 148 8.66 -9.54 -11.11
CA ASP A 148 9.15 -9.34 -9.75
C ASP A 148 10.67 -9.20 -9.77
N SER A 149 11.16 -8.03 -9.37
CA SER A 149 12.59 -7.76 -9.32
C SER A 149 13.25 -8.63 -8.23
N THR A 150 14.42 -9.14 -8.55
CA THR A 150 15.32 -9.84 -7.63
C THR A 150 16.51 -8.96 -7.22
N ASP A 151 16.54 -7.69 -7.62
CA ASP A 151 17.75 -6.85 -7.59
C ASP A 151 18.22 -6.55 -6.15
N ASN A 152 17.29 -6.49 -5.19
CA ASN A 152 17.59 -6.29 -3.76
C ASN A 152 17.53 -7.60 -2.95
N VAL A 153 17.43 -8.77 -3.60
CA VAL A 153 17.36 -10.07 -2.94
C VAL A 153 18.77 -10.59 -2.71
N VAL A 154 19.13 -10.79 -1.45
CA VAL A 154 20.51 -11.11 -1.04
C VAL A 154 20.78 -12.61 -1.11
N GLU A 155 19.77 -13.46 -0.87
CA GLU A 155 19.91 -14.91 -0.79
C GLU A 155 18.66 -15.67 -1.31
N ASP A 156 18.87 -16.92 -1.73
CA ASP A 156 17.87 -17.88 -2.24
C ASP A 156 16.82 -17.27 -3.19
N ILE A 157 17.27 -16.92 -4.40
CA ILE A 157 16.40 -16.42 -5.48
C ILE A 157 15.23 -17.40 -5.77
N ALA A 158 15.46 -18.71 -5.64
CA ALA A 158 14.42 -19.70 -5.91
C ALA A 158 13.33 -19.66 -4.82
N ALA A 159 13.70 -19.51 -3.55
CA ALA A 159 12.75 -19.26 -2.46
C ALA A 159 12.01 -17.95 -2.64
N TYR A 160 12.71 -16.87 -2.99
CA TYR A 160 12.07 -15.60 -3.30
C TYR A 160 11.06 -15.72 -4.44
N GLN A 161 11.38 -16.43 -5.52
CA GLN A 161 10.45 -16.66 -6.61
C GLN A 161 9.20 -17.45 -6.17
N ARG A 162 9.36 -18.47 -5.32
CA ARG A 162 8.21 -19.17 -4.71
C ARG A 162 7.38 -18.22 -3.85
N HIS A 163 8.04 -17.38 -3.06
CA HIS A 163 7.42 -16.33 -2.26
C HIS A 163 6.62 -15.35 -3.13
N CYS A 164 7.17 -14.89 -4.27
CA CYS A 164 6.43 -14.01 -5.19
C CYS A 164 5.14 -14.66 -5.69
N VAL A 165 5.21 -15.92 -6.14
CA VAL A 165 4.02 -16.65 -6.60
C VAL A 165 2.98 -16.76 -5.48
N ALA A 166 3.41 -17.17 -4.29
CA ALA A 166 2.50 -17.53 -3.23
C ALA A 166 2.00 -16.30 -2.43
N TRP A 167 2.88 -15.36 -2.07
CA TRP A 167 2.59 -14.21 -1.19
C TRP A 167 2.42 -12.87 -1.90
N HIS A 168 2.92 -12.70 -3.13
CA HIS A 168 2.71 -11.48 -3.93
C HIS A 168 1.61 -11.63 -4.99
N TYR A 169 1.42 -12.83 -5.52
CA TYR A 169 0.40 -13.11 -6.52
C TYR A 169 -0.84 -13.79 -5.93
N LEU A 170 -0.74 -15.03 -5.46
CA LEU A 170 -1.91 -15.80 -5.04
C LEU A 170 -2.56 -15.26 -3.77
N ALA A 171 -1.85 -15.18 -2.66
CA ALA A 171 -2.45 -14.88 -1.38
C ALA A 171 -3.15 -13.50 -1.33
N PRO A 172 -2.65 -12.43 -1.97
CA PRO A 172 -3.40 -11.17 -2.09
C PRO A 172 -4.69 -11.31 -2.91
N CYS A 173 -4.70 -12.13 -3.98
CA CYS A 173 -5.91 -12.37 -4.77
C CYS A 173 -6.91 -13.24 -4.00
N TRP A 174 -6.44 -14.27 -3.30
CA TRP A 174 -7.26 -15.10 -2.44
C TRP A 174 -7.88 -14.29 -1.30
N PHE A 175 -7.09 -13.42 -0.68
CA PHE A 175 -7.53 -12.47 0.33
C PHE A 175 -8.68 -11.59 -0.17
N ALA A 176 -8.52 -11.00 -1.35
CA ALA A 176 -9.57 -10.16 -1.94
C ALA A 176 -10.81 -10.97 -2.34
N ALA A 177 -10.62 -12.16 -2.92
CA ALA A 177 -11.71 -13.05 -3.29
C ALA A 177 -12.52 -13.51 -2.06
N ALA A 178 -11.83 -13.91 -0.98
CA ALA A 178 -12.45 -14.29 0.29
C ALA A 178 -13.28 -13.16 0.88
N ALA A 179 -12.73 -11.94 0.90
CA ALA A 179 -13.44 -10.78 1.44
C ALA A 179 -14.70 -10.47 0.63
N LEU A 180 -14.62 -10.51 -0.70
CA LEU A 180 -15.77 -10.28 -1.60
C LEU A 180 -16.83 -11.38 -1.47
N ALA A 181 -16.41 -12.65 -1.44
CA ALA A 181 -17.32 -13.79 -1.38
C ALA A 181 -18.07 -13.87 -0.05
N THR A 182 -17.44 -13.46 1.05
CA THR A 182 -18.03 -13.50 2.40
C THR A 182 -18.64 -12.18 2.83
N ARG A 183 -18.37 -11.08 2.11
CA ARG A 183 -18.66 -9.70 2.52
C ARG A 183 -18.12 -9.39 3.92
N THR A 184 -16.93 -9.92 4.24
CA THR A 184 -16.24 -9.68 5.51
C THR A 184 -14.82 -9.18 5.28
N ARG A 185 -14.34 -8.28 6.15
CA ARG A 185 -12.96 -7.80 6.09
C ARG A 185 -12.04 -8.82 6.74
N CYS A 186 -11.30 -9.57 5.94
CA CYS A 186 -10.24 -10.44 6.46
C CYS A 186 -9.10 -9.59 7.06
N PRO A 187 -8.48 -10.03 8.17
CA PRO A 187 -7.38 -9.27 8.79
C PRO A 187 -6.06 -9.40 8.01
N GLY A 188 -5.90 -10.42 7.18
CA GLY A 188 -4.67 -10.69 6.45
C GLY A 188 -4.76 -11.88 5.49
N LYS A 189 -3.66 -12.15 4.77
CA LYS A 189 -3.59 -13.16 3.69
C LYS A 189 -3.67 -14.58 4.23
N THR A 190 -2.92 -14.86 5.30
CA THR A 190 -2.91 -16.16 6.00
C THR A 190 -4.28 -16.48 6.59
N ALA A 191 -4.92 -15.48 7.20
CA ALA A 191 -6.27 -15.62 7.73
C ALA A 191 -7.28 -15.96 6.62
N ALA A 192 -7.20 -15.30 5.46
CA ALA A 192 -8.08 -15.61 4.33
C ALA A 192 -7.90 -17.03 3.79
N LEU A 193 -6.65 -17.52 3.64
CA LEU A 193 -6.36 -18.90 3.24
C LEU A 193 -6.83 -19.94 4.29
N THR A 194 -6.91 -19.54 5.55
CA THR A 194 -7.39 -20.40 6.64
C THR A 194 -8.91 -20.44 6.72
N GLN A 195 -9.57 -19.28 6.59
CA GLN A 195 -10.99 -19.11 6.88
C GLN A 195 -11.89 -19.36 5.68
N TRP A 196 -11.41 -19.13 4.45
CA TRP A 196 -12.21 -19.29 3.24
C TRP A 196 -11.59 -20.32 2.32
N ARG A 197 -12.16 -21.53 2.35
CA ARG A 197 -11.76 -22.68 1.53
C ARG A 197 -13.00 -23.24 0.83
N PRO A 198 -13.37 -22.69 -0.33
CA PRO A 198 -14.49 -23.22 -1.11
C PRO A 198 -14.23 -24.68 -1.51
N ASP A 199 -15.31 -25.47 -1.65
CA ASP A 199 -15.25 -26.89 -2.00
C ASP A 199 -14.28 -27.15 -3.17
N GLY A 200 -13.34 -28.07 -2.93
CA GLY A 200 -12.32 -28.48 -3.89
C GLY A 200 -11.05 -27.62 -3.88
N LEU A 201 -10.95 -26.61 -3.02
CA LEU A 201 -9.78 -25.72 -2.94
C LEU A 201 -8.93 -25.87 -1.68
N ASP A 202 -9.30 -26.74 -0.74
CA ASP A 202 -8.55 -26.99 0.50
C ASP A 202 -7.08 -27.36 0.25
N GLY A 203 -6.83 -28.27 -0.68
CA GLY A 203 -5.48 -28.69 -1.04
C GLY A 203 -4.61 -27.55 -1.58
N TYR A 204 -5.20 -26.58 -2.29
CA TYR A 204 -4.48 -25.38 -2.73
C TYR A 204 -4.21 -24.46 -1.55
N ALA A 205 -5.21 -24.19 -0.71
CA ALA A 205 -5.02 -23.35 0.47
C ALA A 205 -3.90 -23.89 1.38
N GLU A 206 -3.89 -25.21 1.64
CA GLU A 206 -2.82 -25.86 2.40
C GLU A 206 -1.47 -25.81 1.70
N LEU A 207 -1.43 -26.07 0.38
CA LEU A 207 -0.19 -25.98 -0.39
C LEU A 207 0.46 -24.62 -0.22
N PHE A 208 -0.32 -23.55 -0.35
CA PHE A 208 0.21 -22.20 -0.21
C PHE A 208 0.56 -21.90 1.24
N LEU A 209 -0.28 -22.20 2.24
CA LEU A 209 0.04 -22.01 3.66
C LEU A 209 1.36 -22.67 4.07
N ARG A 210 1.70 -23.86 3.57
CA ARG A 210 2.99 -24.52 3.84
C ARG A 210 4.19 -23.73 3.31
N HIS A 211 4.02 -22.93 2.26
CA HIS A 211 5.06 -22.01 1.77
C HIS A 211 5.22 -20.77 2.67
N ALA A 212 4.32 -20.52 3.62
CA ALA A 212 4.51 -19.52 4.67
C ALA A 212 5.34 -20.04 5.85
N GLU A 213 5.21 -21.34 6.14
CA GLU A 213 5.68 -21.95 7.37
C GLU A 213 7.12 -22.49 7.31
N ASP A 214 7.82 -22.33 6.17
CA ASP A 214 9.20 -22.78 5.97
C ASP A 214 9.45 -24.24 6.43
N ARG A 215 8.48 -25.12 6.23
CA ARG A 215 8.66 -26.55 6.54
C ARG A 215 9.62 -27.19 5.54
N LEU A 216 10.88 -27.28 5.96
CA LEU A 216 12.06 -27.91 5.31
C LEU A 216 11.88 -29.38 4.87
N GLU A 217 10.74 -30.02 5.13
CA GLU A 217 10.61 -31.47 5.03
C GLU A 217 10.13 -31.99 3.67
N ALA A 218 9.72 -31.11 2.75
CA ALA A 218 9.32 -31.50 1.39
C ALA A 218 10.26 -30.89 0.34
N ARG A 219 10.59 -31.67 -0.69
CA ARG A 219 11.33 -31.18 -1.87
C ARG A 219 10.57 -29.98 -2.44
N PRO A 220 11.14 -28.76 -2.44
CA PRO A 220 10.40 -27.56 -2.82
C PRO A 220 9.95 -27.66 -4.28
N GLN A 221 8.68 -27.37 -4.55
CA GLN A 221 8.16 -27.31 -5.91
C GLN A 221 8.90 -26.23 -6.70
N SER A 222 9.06 -26.45 -8.01
CA SER A 222 9.62 -25.40 -8.86
C SER A 222 8.67 -24.18 -8.90
N PRO A 223 9.19 -22.94 -8.96
CA PRO A 223 8.35 -21.74 -9.03
C PRO A 223 7.32 -21.77 -10.17
N GLN A 224 7.66 -22.40 -11.30
CA GLN A 224 6.75 -22.55 -12.44
C GLN A 224 5.59 -23.52 -12.16
N GLN A 225 5.85 -24.64 -11.46
CA GLN A 225 4.78 -25.55 -11.03
C GLN A 225 3.84 -24.87 -10.04
N LEU A 226 4.41 -24.14 -9.08
CA LEU A 226 3.65 -23.37 -8.11
C LEU A 226 2.80 -22.29 -8.78
N LEU A 227 3.33 -21.61 -9.80
CA LEU A 227 2.60 -20.60 -10.57
C LEU A 227 1.42 -21.20 -11.34
N ARG A 228 1.59 -22.38 -11.93
CA ARG A 228 0.47 -23.10 -12.57
C ARG A 228 -0.61 -23.46 -11.55
N ALA A 229 -0.22 -23.98 -10.38
CA ALA A 229 -1.16 -24.26 -9.30
C ALA A 229 -1.89 -22.99 -8.85
N ALA A 230 -1.19 -21.87 -8.74
CA ALA A 230 -1.77 -20.58 -8.38
C ALA A 230 -2.81 -20.11 -9.40
N HIS A 231 -2.54 -20.22 -10.70
CA HIS A 231 -3.51 -19.86 -11.73
C HIS A 231 -4.78 -20.70 -11.63
N VAL A 232 -4.65 -22.02 -11.50
CA VAL A 232 -5.82 -22.93 -11.35
C VAL A 232 -6.63 -22.58 -10.11
N ALA A 233 -5.96 -22.39 -8.98
CA ALA A 233 -6.58 -22.05 -7.71
C ALA A 233 -7.33 -20.72 -7.77
N LEU A 234 -6.71 -19.68 -8.35
CA LEU A 234 -7.34 -18.36 -8.50
C LEU A 234 -8.49 -18.39 -9.49
N GLU A 235 -8.37 -19.09 -10.61
CA GLU A 235 -9.47 -19.23 -11.56
C GLU A 235 -10.70 -19.87 -10.89
N ALA A 236 -10.48 -20.94 -10.12
CA ALA A 236 -11.56 -21.60 -9.40
C ALA A 236 -12.14 -20.73 -8.26
N ALA A 237 -11.29 -20.02 -7.51
CA ALA A 237 -11.73 -19.10 -6.46
C ALA A 237 -12.54 -17.93 -7.03
N MET A 238 -12.13 -17.39 -8.18
CA MET A 238 -12.82 -16.28 -8.84
C MET A 238 -14.24 -16.63 -9.27
N ARG A 239 -14.55 -17.90 -9.58
CA ARG A 239 -15.92 -18.36 -9.85
C ARG A 239 -16.84 -18.31 -8.62
N ARG A 240 -16.28 -18.09 -7.43
CA ARG A 240 -17.03 -17.94 -6.17
C ARG A 240 -17.14 -16.47 -5.73
N VAL A 241 -16.55 -15.54 -6.47
CA VAL A 241 -16.66 -14.11 -6.21
C VAL A 241 -17.94 -13.62 -6.88
N PRO A 242 -18.88 -12.99 -6.14
CA PRO A 242 -20.06 -12.40 -6.74
C PRO A 242 -19.71 -11.35 -7.79
N ASP A 243 -20.53 -11.25 -8.82
CA ASP A 243 -20.48 -10.13 -9.75
C ASP A 243 -20.68 -8.81 -8.99
N SER A 244 -20.20 -7.72 -9.58
CA SER A 244 -20.47 -6.40 -8.99
C SER A 244 -21.93 -6.10 -9.22
N ASP A 245 -22.69 -5.95 -8.15
CA ASP A 245 -23.90 -5.14 -8.23
C ASP A 245 -23.44 -3.72 -8.59
N ASP A 246 -24.03 -3.11 -9.62
CA ASP A 246 -23.65 -1.76 -10.05
C ASP A 246 -24.16 -0.77 -8.99
N PRO A 247 -23.30 -0.12 -8.20
CA PRO A 247 -23.77 0.64 -7.05
C PRO A 247 -24.21 2.04 -7.47
N ALA A 248 -25.46 2.36 -7.13
CA ALA A 248 -26.05 3.67 -7.34
C ALA A 248 -25.49 4.69 -6.33
N GLY A 249 -24.70 5.65 -6.82
CA GLY A 249 -24.51 6.97 -6.19
C GLY A 249 -23.28 7.12 -5.27
N ARG A 250 -22.38 8.04 -5.63
CA ARG A 250 -21.31 8.49 -4.73
C ARG A 250 -21.86 9.50 -3.72
N GLY A 251 -21.99 9.12 -2.45
CA GLY A 251 -22.31 10.06 -1.37
C GLY A 251 -21.13 10.96 -0.98
N GLU A 252 -21.39 12.08 -0.29
CA GLU A 252 -20.37 13.04 0.17
C GLU A 252 -19.31 12.43 1.09
N ASP A 253 -19.69 11.47 1.94
CA ASP A 253 -18.76 10.76 2.83
C ASP A 253 -17.70 9.95 2.07
N HIS A 254 -18.04 9.45 0.87
CA HIS A 254 -17.08 8.77 0.00
C HIS A 254 -16.07 9.76 -0.58
N ALA A 255 -16.48 10.98 -0.92
CA ALA A 255 -15.58 12.01 -1.45
C ALA A 255 -14.52 12.43 -0.42
N ARG A 256 -14.91 12.59 0.86
CA ARG A 256 -13.96 12.90 1.94
C ARG A 256 -12.96 11.78 2.17
N THR A 257 -13.43 10.54 2.16
CA THR A 257 -12.56 9.35 2.31
C THR A 257 -11.61 9.21 1.12
N ASP A 258 -12.11 9.38 -0.11
CA ASP A 258 -11.31 9.34 -1.35
C ASP A 258 -10.24 10.43 -1.36
N TRP A 259 -10.58 11.63 -0.89
CA TRP A 259 -9.65 12.73 -0.71
C TRP A 259 -8.55 12.34 0.28
N SER A 260 -8.90 11.95 1.51
CA SER A 260 -7.92 11.61 2.54
C SER A 260 -7.03 10.42 2.17
N MET A 261 -7.58 9.39 1.51
CA MET A 261 -6.77 8.29 0.99
C MET A 261 -5.80 8.75 -0.10
N THR A 262 -6.25 9.61 -1.01
CA THR A 262 -5.40 10.14 -2.08
C THR A 262 -4.31 11.06 -1.53
N ALA A 263 -4.68 12.00 -0.65
CA ALA A 263 -3.73 12.87 0.05
C ALA A 263 -2.74 12.05 0.88
N GLY A 264 -3.22 11.07 1.64
CA GLY A 264 -2.39 10.15 2.44
C GLY A 264 -1.29 9.49 1.62
N MET A 265 -1.64 9.02 0.42
CA MET A 265 -0.71 8.41 -0.52
C MET A 265 0.26 9.43 -1.15
N LEU A 266 -0.22 10.64 -1.48
CA LEU A 266 0.59 11.68 -2.12
C LEU A 266 1.57 12.35 -1.15
N ARG A 267 1.24 12.42 0.15
CA ARG A 267 2.05 13.02 1.22
C ARG A 267 3.44 12.43 1.36
N VAL A 268 3.67 11.20 0.92
CA VAL A 268 4.95 10.48 1.02
C VAL A 268 5.68 10.36 -0.31
N ARG A 269 5.13 10.91 -1.41
CA ARG A 269 5.67 10.71 -2.76
C ARG A 269 7.01 11.40 -2.96
N VAL A 270 7.17 12.60 -2.42
CA VAL A 270 8.45 13.30 -2.49
C VAL A 270 9.55 12.46 -1.83
N ALA A 271 9.30 11.89 -0.64
CA ALA A 271 10.28 11.04 0.04
C ALA A 271 10.61 9.78 -0.77
N ARG A 272 9.59 9.11 -1.32
CA ARG A 272 9.77 7.94 -2.22
C ARG A 272 10.62 8.28 -3.42
N TRP A 273 10.33 9.38 -4.11
CA TRP A 273 11.06 9.75 -5.31
C TRP A 273 12.48 10.21 -5.01
N LEU A 274 12.71 10.95 -3.93
CA LEU A 274 14.06 11.31 -3.48
C LEU A 274 14.89 10.05 -3.23
N TYR A 275 14.36 9.10 -2.47
CA TYR A 275 15.02 7.82 -2.21
C TYR A 275 15.29 7.02 -3.49
N TYR A 276 14.34 6.94 -4.43
CA TYR A 276 14.58 6.20 -5.67
C TYR A 276 15.59 6.86 -6.58
N LEU A 277 15.64 8.19 -6.61
CA LEU A 277 16.55 8.96 -7.46
C LEU A 277 17.98 8.97 -6.91
N ASP A 278 18.15 8.78 -5.60
CA ASP A 278 19.43 8.77 -4.90
C ASP A 278 19.43 7.71 -3.78
N PRO A 279 19.40 6.41 -4.13
CA PRO A 279 19.36 5.34 -3.13
C PRO A 279 20.75 5.10 -2.52
N PRO A 280 20.83 4.49 -1.31
CA PRO A 280 22.11 4.05 -0.74
C PRO A 280 22.92 3.16 -1.70
N PRO A 281 24.26 3.17 -1.61
CA PRO A 281 25.10 2.32 -2.46
C PRO A 281 24.71 0.84 -2.43
N GLY A 282 24.50 0.26 -3.61
CA GLY A 282 24.13 -1.15 -3.77
C GLY A 282 22.65 -1.45 -3.59
N VAL A 283 21.79 -0.44 -3.49
CA VAL A 283 20.33 -0.58 -3.55
C VAL A 283 19.84 -0.29 -4.97
N ALA A 284 19.04 -1.19 -5.52
CA ALA A 284 18.41 -1.01 -6.83
C ALA A 284 17.01 -0.41 -6.69
N THR A 285 16.73 0.71 -7.37
CA THR A 285 15.42 1.40 -7.32
C THR A 285 14.81 1.68 -8.69
N ASP A 286 15.51 1.41 -9.80
CA ASP A 286 15.05 1.71 -11.16
C ASP A 286 13.70 1.05 -11.51
N TYR A 287 13.47 -0.17 -11.03
CA TYR A 287 12.19 -0.85 -11.24
C TYR A 287 11.07 -0.23 -10.39
N LEU A 288 11.40 0.39 -9.24
CA LEU A 288 10.45 1.11 -8.39
C LEU A 288 9.98 2.39 -9.09
N ILE A 289 10.89 3.11 -9.74
CA ILE A 289 10.57 4.28 -10.57
C ILE A 289 9.53 3.90 -11.62
N ARG A 290 9.71 2.80 -12.36
CA ARG A 290 8.74 2.36 -13.38
C ARG A 290 7.38 1.95 -12.79
N ARG A 291 7.38 1.41 -11.56
CA ARG A 291 6.16 0.97 -10.87
C ARG A 291 5.30 2.13 -10.38
N GLU A 292 5.87 3.31 -10.13
CA GLU A 292 5.13 4.51 -9.70
C GLU A 292 3.97 4.87 -10.64
N ALA A 293 4.12 4.69 -11.96
CA ALA A 293 3.08 5.02 -12.93
C ALA A 293 1.73 4.34 -12.62
N LYS A 294 1.72 3.15 -12.01
CA LYS A 294 0.49 2.47 -11.61
C LYS A 294 -0.25 3.24 -10.50
N GLU A 295 0.47 3.62 -9.45
CA GLU A 295 -0.08 4.32 -8.30
C GLU A 295 -0.52 5.74 -8.67
N LEU A 296 0.27 6.42 -9.50
CA LEU A 296 -0.05 7.78 -9.96
C LEU A 296 -1.27 7.81 -10.89
N ARG A 297 -1.45 6.81 -11.76
CA ARG A 297 -2.71 6.68 -12.53
C ARG A 297 -3.92 6.47 -11.64
N ALA A 298 -3.78 5.72 -10.53
CA ALA A 298 -4.86 5.56 -9.57
C ALA A 298 -5.19 6.89 -8.89
N ALA A 299 -4.17 7.65 -8.43
CA ALA A 299 -4.35 8.99 -7.88
C ALA A 299 -5.06 9.94 -8.86
N THR A 300 -4.58 10.02 -10.11
CA THR A 300 -5.18 10.88 -11.13
C THR A 300 -6.65 10.56 -11.34
N ARG A 301 -7.03 9.28 -11.46
CA ARG A 301 -8.44 8.91 -11.63
C ARG A 301 -9.31 9.37 -10.47
N THR A 302 -8.83 9.23 -9.23
CA THR A 302 -9.57 9.69 -8.06
C THR A 302 -9.66 11.21 -8.04
N LEU A 303 -8.57 11.93 -8.30
CA LEU A 303 -8.55 13.40 -8.35
C LEU A 303 -9.48 13.95 -9.44
N THR A 304 -9.45 13.38 -10.65
CA THR A 304 -10.38 13.75 -11.72
C THR A 304 -11.83 13.51 -11.33
N ALA A 305 -12.11 12.44 -10.60
CA ALA A 305 -13.47 12.18 -10.15
C ALA A 305 -13.90 13.11 -8.99
N LEU A 306 -12.97 13.51 -8.12
CA LEU A 306 -13.19 14.52 -7.07
C LEU A 306 -13.35 15.93 -7.64
N ALA A 307 -12.77 16.20 -8.80
CA ALA A 307 -12.83 17.49 -9.49
C ALA A 307 -14.19 17.77 -10.16
N ALA A 308 -15.14 16.83 -10.14
CA ALA A 308 -16.38 16.90 -10.91
C ALA A 308 -17.05 18.29 -10.85
N ASP A 309 -17.31 18.87 -12.02
CA ASP A 309 -17.93 20.17 -12.28
C ASP A 309 -17.20 21.44 -11.75
N GLU A 310 -16.07 21.31 -11.04
CA GLU A 310 -15.23 22.43 -10.56
C GLU A 310 -15.98 23.55 -9.79
N GLY A 311 -17.17 23.26 -9.27
CA GLY A 311 -18.06 24.24 -8.66
C GLY A 311 -17.58 24.75 -7.29
N THR A 312 -16.91 23.91 -6.52
CA THR A 312 -16.38 24.22 -5.18
C THR A 312 -14.87 24.45 -5.18
N SER A 313 -14.35 25.13 -4.16
CA SER A 313 -12.89 25.33 -4.00
C SER A 313 -12.14 24.00 -3.87
N ALA A 314 -12.72 23.01 -3.17
CA ALA A 314 -12.15 21.67 -3.08
C ALA A 314 -12.08 20.97 -4.44
N GLN A 315 -13.14 21.04 -5.26
CA GLN A 315 -13.14 20.46 -6.61
C GLN A 315 -12.08 21.12 -7.52
N ARG A 316 -11.95 22.46 -7.47
CA ARG A 316 -10.90 23.17 -8.21
C ARG A 316 -9.50 22.78 -7.75
N LEU A 317 -9.28 22.64 -6.45
CA LEU A 317 -8.01 22.18 -5.90
C LEU A 317 -7.68 20.74 -6.33
N ALA A 318 -8.67 19.84 -6.35
CA ALA A 318 -8.50 18.49 -6.89
C ALA A 318 -8.15 18.50 -8.39
N ALA A 319 -8.79 19.37 -9.19
CA ALA A 319 -8.48 19.53 -10.62
C ALA A 319 -7.04 20.01 -10.84
N GLN A 320 -6.62 21.03 -10.09
CA GLN A 320 -5.25 21.53 -10.10
C GLN A 320 -4.26 20.43 -9.71
N MET A 321 -4.52 19.70 -8.62
CA MET A 321 -3.66 18.60 -8.19
C MET A 321 -3.61 17.47 -9.23
N ALA A 322 -4.73 17.13 -9.88
CA ALA A 322 -4.77 16.15 -10.96
C ALA A 322 -3.83 16.52 -12.11
N ALA A 323 -3.78 17.81 -12.46
CA ALA A 323 -2.89 18.32 -13.50
C ALA A 323 -1.41 18.26 -13.12
N LEU A 324 -1.07 18.21 -11.82
CA LEU A 324 0.31 18.10 -11.30
C LEU A 324 0.83 16.66 -11.24
N VAL A 325 -0.04 15.65 -11.32
CA VAL A 325 0.35 14.23 -11.29
C VAL A 325 0.69 13.75 -12.70
N PRO A 326 1.86 13.11 -12.92
CA PRO A 326 2.21 12.59 -14.24
C PRO A 326 1.34 11.37 -14.60
N THR A 327 0.81 11.35 -15.83
CA THR A 327 -0.09 10.31 -16.32
C THR A 327 0.58 9.24 -17.19
N GLY A 328 1.77 9.54 -17.72
CA GLY A 328 2.55 8.67 -18.58
C GLY A 328 3.46 7.68 -17.83
N PRO A 329 4.36 6.99 -18.57
CA PRO A 329 5.42 6.19 -17.96
C PRO A 329 6.29 7.04 -17.03
N THR A 330 6.64 6.46 -15.88
CA THR A 330 7.53 7.09 -14.92
C THR A 330 8.98 6.69 -15.21
N THR A 331 9.84 7.69 -15.34
CA THR A 331 11.28 7.59 -15.56
C THR A 331 12.00 8.51 -14.56
N VAL A 332 13.33 8.39 -14.45
CA VAL A 332 14.16 9.33 -13.67
C VAL A 332 13.86 10.78 -14.05
N GLY A 333 13.78 11.06 -15.36
CA GLY A 333 13.44 12.39 -15.88
C GLY A 333 12.03 12.83 -15.50
N THR A 334 11.05 11.94 -15.58
CA THR A 334 9.66 12.21 -15.16
C THR A 334 9.61 12.61 -13.69
N LEU A 335 10.25 11.84 -12.79
CA LEU A 335 10.22 12.12 -11.35
C LEU A 335 10.89 13.45 -11.01
N ARG A 336 12.07 13.73 -11.58
CA ARG A 336 12.77 15.03 -11.39
C ARG A 336 11.93 16.21 -11.88
N ALA A 337 11.29 16.07 -13.06
CA ALA A 337 10.42 17.11 -13.60
C ALA A 337 9.17 17.33 -12.73
N THR A 338 8.57 16.25 -12.21
CA THR A 338 7.43 16.33 -11.30
C THR A 338 7.80 16.96 -9.96
N LEU A 339 8.93 16.60 -9.35
CA LEU A 339 9.45 17.23 -8.13
C LEU A 339 9.63 18.75 -8.33
N ALA A 340 10.32 19.15 -9.41
CA ALA A 340 10.51 20.56 -9.72
C ALA A 340 9.18 21.30 -9.97
N ARG A 341 8.19 20.63 -10.56
CA ARG A 341 6.86 21.19 -10.78
C ARG A 341 6.08 21.35 -9.48
N TRP A 342 6.11 20.35 -8.60
CA TRP A 342 5.46 20.42 -7.28
C TRP A 342 6.09 21.53 -6.43
N HIS A 343 7.41 21.69 -6.46
CA HIS A 343 8.10 22.80 -5.80
C HIS A 343 7.62 24.17 -6.32
N ARG A 344 7.47 24.35 -7.65
CA ARG A 344 6.92 25.59 -8.24
C ARG A 344 5.44 25.82 -7.94
N GLN A 345 4.71 24.79 -7.53
CA GLN A 345 3.28 24.83 -7.23
C GLN A 345 3.03 24.46 -5.77
N LYS A 346 3.97 24.86 -4.90
CA LYS A 346 4.04 24.42 -3.50
C LYS A 346 2.77 24.71 -2.73
N SER A 347 2.16 25.88 -2.91
CA SER A 347 0.90 26.25 -2.25
C SER A 347 -0.21 25.26 -2.59
N THR A 348 -0.50 25.04 -3.88
CA THR A 348 -1.50 24.07 -4.34
C THR A 348 -1.26 22.66 -3.77
N VAL A 349 0.00 22.21 -3.78
CA VAL A 349 0.35 20.89 -3.23
C VAL A 349 0.13 20.87 -1.71
N GLN A 350 0.61 21.87 -0.98
CA GLN A 350 0.46 21.95 0.48
C GLN A 350 -1.00 22.02 0.89
N ASP A 351 -1.82 22.81 0.20
CA ASP A 351 -3.24 22.97 0.49
C ASP A 351 -3.96 21.62 0.34
N PHE A 352 -3.74 20.92 -0.79
CA PHE A 352 -4.37 19.62 -1.03
C PHE A 352 -3.96 18.58 0.02
N LEU A 353 -2.68 18.55 0.40
CA LEU A 353 -2.16 17.57 1.34
C LEU A 353 -2.52 17.87 2.80
N SER A 354 -2.87 19.11 3.15
CA SER A 354 -3.10 19.51 4.55
C SER A 354 -4.57 19.57 4.94
N HIS A 355 -5.47 19.77 3.98
CA HIS A 355 -6.89 20.00 4.23
C HIS A 355 -7.76 18.80 3.85
N THR A 356 -8.95 18.72 4.46
CA THR A 356 -10.05 17.90 3.96
C THR A 356 -10.97 18.76 3.08
N PRO A 357 -11.87 18.19 2.25
CA PRO A 357 -12.70 18.99 1.35
C PRO A 357 -13.49 20.14 2.01
N GLY A 358 -13.90 19.97 3.28
CA GLY A 358 -14.63 21.00 4.04
C GLY A 358 -13.77 22.15 4.55
N ASP A 359 -12.44 21.98 4.57
CA ASP A 359 -11.49 22.96 5.10
C ASP A 359 -10.79 23.76 3.99
N VAL A 360 -11.13 23.51 2.72
CA VAL A 360 -10.56 24.23 1.56
C VAL A 360 -11.28 25.56 1.38
N HIS A 361 -10.59 26.66 1.68
CA HIS A 361 -11.09 28.01 1.50
C HIS A 361 -10.76 28.57 0.09
N PRO A 362 -11.47 29.60 -0.40
CA PRO A 362 -11.27 30.20 -1.73
C PRO A 362 -9.89 30.80 -1.98
#